data_AF-A0A2A4TZF6-F1
#
_entry.id   AF-A0A2A4TZF6-F1
#
_cell.length_a   1.000
_cell.length_b   1.000
_cell.length_c   1.000
_cell.angle_alpha   90.00
_cell.angle_beta   90.00
_cell.angle_gamma   90.00
#
_symmetry.space_group_name_H-M   'P 1'
#
loop_
_entity.id
_entity.type
_entity.pdbx_description
1 polymer ?
#
loop_
_entity_poly.entity_id
_entity_poly.type
_entity_poly.pdbx_seq_one_letter_code
_entity_poly.pdbx_strand_id
1 'polypeptide(L)'
;MKYYTTNEIAELWEATFPLLEALESDMKELAKKKPIDALNDNKVSIINRLLEDVRIVLAEQKAIKYLDLLDAEVIPSNSDVAIMLSQYAAAMKTFKNQHYRRYNWLIEGEEE
;
A
#
# COMPACT_ATOMS: atom_id res chain seq x y z
N MET A 1 10.28 4.66 -20.83
CA MET A 1 9.11 5.05 -20.00
C MET A 1 9.61 6.10 -19.04
N LYS A 2 8.91 7.24 -18.88
CA LYS A 2 9.35 8.29 -17.96
C LYS A 2 9.21 7.76 -16.53
N TYR A 3 10.26 7.86 -15.73
CA TYR A 3 10.38 7.27 -14.39
C TYR A 3 10.30 8.33 -13.29
N TYR A 4 9.69 9.47 -13.60
CA TYR A 4 9.61 10.59 -12.68
C TYR A 4 8.29 10.56 -11.90
N THR A 5 8.33 11.10 -10.70
CA THR A 5 7.18 11.34 -9.82
C THR A 5 7.19 12.80 -9.38
N THR A 6 6.17 13.25 -8.66
CA THR A 6 6.19 14.57 -8.00
C THR A 6 6.74 14.45 -6.57
N ASN A 7 7.15 15.58 -5.98
CA ASN A 7 7.59 15.63 -4.59
C ASN A 7 6.47 15.22 -3.63
N GLU A 8 5.23 15.66 -3.88
CA GLU A 8 4.08 15.32 -3.05
C GLU A 8 3.83 13.80 -3.01
N ILE A 9 3.93 13.13 -4.16
CA ILE A 9 3.75 11.68 -4.25
C ILE A 9 4.93 10.93 -3.57
N ALA A 10 6.15 11.44 -3.73
CA ALA A 10 7.32 10.87 -3.07
C ALA A 10 7.22 10.98 -1.53
N GLU A 11 6.84 12.13 -1.01
CA GLU A 11 6.60 12.36 0.43
C GLU A 11 5.47 11.47 0.95
N LEU A 12 4.36 11.35 0.22
CA LEU A 12 3.25 10.48 0.58
C LEU A 12 3.68 9.01 0.60
N TRP A 13 4.53 8.58 -0.34
CA TRP A 13 5.12 7.24 -0.32
C TRP A 13 5.96 7.02 0.95
N GLU A 14 6.86 7.95 1.28
CA GLU A 14 7.75 7.82 2.46
C GLU A 14 6.95 7.81 3.78
N ALA A 15 5.83 8.53 3.85
CA ALA A 15 4.95 8.54 5.00
C ALA A 15 4.13 7.24 5.15
N THR A 16 3.63 6.68 4.03
CA THR A 16 2.66 5.58 4.06
C THR A 16 3.30 4.21 4.00
N PHE A 17 4.42 4.04 3.28
CA PHE A 17 4.99 2.72 3.04
C PHE A 17 5.48 2.01 4.32
N PRO A 18 6.17 2.66 5.27
CA PRO A 18 6.56 1.99 6.52
C PRO A 18 5.34 1.54 7.35
N LEU A 19 4.24 2.30 7.32
CA LEU A 19 3.00 1.94 8.00
C LEU A 19 2.33 0.74 7.33
N LEU A 20 2.35 0.70 5.99
CA LEU A 20 1.85 -0.43 5.22
C LEU A 20 2.66 -1.70 5.50
N GLU A 21 4.00 -1.63 5.58
CA GLU A 21 4.82 -2.80 5.90
C GLU A 21 4.59 -3.31 7.32
N ALA A 22 4.44 -2.42 8.30
CA ALA A 22 4.10 -2.80 9.67
C ALA A 22 2.73 -3.50 9.72
N LEU A 23 1.72 -2.91 9.08
CA LEU A 23 0.37 -3.48 9.03
C LEU A 23 0.34 -4.83 8.29
N GLU A 24 1.05 -4.96 7.17
CA GLU A 24 1.19 -6.22 6.43
C GLU A 24 1.83 -7.30 7.32
N SER A 25 2.88 -6.96 8.06
CA SER A 25 3.55 -7.88 8.99
C SER A 25 2.61 -8.38 10.09
N ASP A 26 1.92 -7.45 10.76
CA ASP A 26 0.97 -7.77 11.83
C ASP A 26 -0.16 -8.66 11.33
N MET A 27 -0.74 -8.32 10.16
CA MET A 27 -1.82 -9.11 9.57
C MET A 27 -1.35 -10.49 9.11
N LYS A 28 -0.12 -10.63 8.60
CA LYS A 28 0.46 -11.95 8.30
C LYS A 28 0.65 -12.80 9.56
N GLU A 29 1.07 -12.19 10.67
CA GLU A 29 1.19 -12.91 11.94
C GLU A 29 -0.17 -13.36 12.46
N LEU A 30 -1.18 -12.48 12.40
CA LEU A 30 -2.56 -12.82 12.77
C LEU A 30 -3.13 -13.91 11.86
N ALA A 31 -2.91 -13.84 10.55
CA ALA A 31 -3.37 -14.84 9.60
C ALA A 31 -2.74 -16.23 9.85
N LYS A 32 -1.47 -16.30 10.27
CA LYS A 32 -0.84 -17.58 10.66
C LYS A 32 -1.48 -18.19 11.90
N LYS A 33 -1.89 -17.36 12.86
CA LYS A 33 -2.45 -17.80 14.16
C LYS A 33 -3.95 -18.11 14.06
N LYS A 34 -4.69 -17.25 13.35
CA LYS A 34 -6.15 -17.23 13.27
C LYS A 34 -6.62 -16.76 11.88
N PRO A 35 -6.44 -17.58 10.83
CA PRO A 35 -6.66 -17.17 9.44
C PRO A 35 -8.10 -16.76 9.14
N ILE A 36 -9.07 -17.43 9.78
CA ILE A 36 -10.52 -17.31 9.55
C ILE A 36 -11.20 -16.30 10.48
N ASP A 37 -10.49 -15.71 11.45
CA ASP A 37 -11.07 -14.70 12.34
C ASP A 37 -11.42 -13.45 11.54
N ALA A 38 -12.67 -13.01 11.69
CA ALA A 38 -13.21 -11.79 11.11
C ALA A 38 -12.58 -10.53 11.71
N LEU A 39 -12.36 -9.51 10.86
CA LEU A 39 -12.11 -8.15 11.33
C LEU A 39 -13.42 -7.47 11.72
N ASN A 40 -13.31 -6.50 12.63
CA ASN A 40 -14.41 -5.59 12.96
C ASN A 40 -14.30 -4.28 12.15
N ASP A 41 -15.40 -3.54 12.11
CA ASP A 41 -15.54 -2.30 11.33
C ASP A 41 -14.46 -1.27 11.66
N ASN A 42 -14.10 -1.15 12.95
CA ASN A 42 -13.05 -0.21 13.38
C ASN A 42 -11.69 -0.55 12.76
N LYS A 43 -11.31 -1.83 12.72
CA LYS A 43 -10.06 -2.26 12.08
C LYS A 43 -10.12 -2.04 10.57
N VAL A 44 -11.24 -2.39 9.94
CA VAL A 44 -11.46 -2.17 8.50
C VAL A 44 -11.29 -0.68 8.16
N SER A 45 -11.91 0.21 8.94
CA SER A 45 -11.81 1.67 8.74
C SER A 45 -10.37 2.19 8.86
N ILE A 46 -9.62 1.73 9.87
CA ILE A 46 -8.23 2.13 10.06
C ILE A 46 -7.36 1.69 8.88
N ILE A 47 -7.56 0.46 8.40
CA ILE A 47 -6.83 -0.09 7.26
C ILE A 47 -7.17 0.69 5.99
N ASN A 48 -8.46 0.88 5.70
CA ASN A 48 -8.89 1.58 4.49
C ASN A 48 -8.38 3.02 4.42
N ARG A 49 -8.32 3.75 5.54
CA ARG A 49 -7.74 5.10 5.57
C ARG A 49 -6.29 5.12 5.08
N LEU A 50 -5.47 4.14 5.49
CA LEU A 50 -4.10 4.01 4.99
C LEU A 50 -4.09 3.61 3.50
N LEU A 51 -4.96 2.66 3.11
CA LEU A 51 -5.02 2.19 1.72
C LEU A 51 -5.48 3.28 0.74
N GLU A 52 -6.35 4.19 1.16
CA GLU A 52 -6.75 5.36 0.37
C GLU A 52 -5.54 6.22 0.01
N ASP A 53 -4.68 6.55 0.98
CA ASP A 53 -3.44 7.31 0.73
C ASP A 53 -2.46 6.53 -0.16
N VAL A 54 -2.31 5.22 0.07
CA VAL A 54 -1.47 4.36 -0.77
C VAL A 54 -2.01 4.30 -2.22
N ARG A 55 -3.34 4.32 -2.40
CA ARG A 55 -3.96 4.37 -3.74
C ARG A 55 -3.69 5.68 -4.45
N ILE A 56 -3.54 6.81 -3.74
CA ILE A 56 -3.13 8.09 -4.33
C ILE A 56 -1.73 7.97 -4.93
N VAL A 57 -0.78 7.39 -4.17
CA VAL A 57 0.59 7.15 -4.67
C VAL A 57 0.60 6.27 -5.93
N LEU A 58 -0.30 5.27 -5.97
CA LEU A 58 -0.37 4.29 -7.05
C LEU A 58 -1.38 4.65 -8.15
N ALA A 59 -1.96 5.85 -8.15
CA ALA A 59 -3.09 6.19 -9.02
C ALA A 59 -2.79 6.01 -10.52
N GLU A 60 -1.56 6.32 -10.94
CA GLU A 60 -1.11 6.17 -12.33
C GLU A 60 -0.50 4.79 -12.64
N GLN A 61 -0.33 3.95 -11.62
CA GLN A 61 0.24 2.61 -11.77
C GLN A 61 -0.80 1.65 -12.30
N LYS A 62 -0.41 0.80 -13.27
CA LYS A 62 -1.29 -0.25 -13.81
C LYS A 62 -1.79 -1.24 -12.75
N ALA A 63 -1.09 -1.34 -11.62
CA ALA A 63 -1.46 -2.20 -10.51
C ALA A 63 -2.74 -1.75 -9.79
N ILE A 64 -3.11 -0.47 -9.87
CA ILE A 64 -4.23 0.12 -9.10
C ILE A 64 -5.58 -0.61 -9.30
N LYS A 65 -5.76 -1.22 -10.46
CA LYS A 65 -6.97 -2.01 -10.81
C LYS A 65 -7.12 -3.33 -10.04
N TYR A 66 -6.10 -3.73 -9.29
CA TYR A 66 -6.08 -4.94 -8.46
C TYR A 66 -6.05 -4.62 -6.96
N LEU A 67 -6.07 -3.33 -6.59
CA LEU A 67 -5.81 -2.87 -5.23
C LEU A 67 -7.10 -2.37 -4.60
N ASP A 68 -8.02 -3.26 -4.25
CA ASP A 68 -9.31 -2.84 -3.71
C ASP A 68 -9.20 -2.35 -2.25
N LEU A 69 -10.22 -1.64 -1.78
CA LEU A 69 -10.41 -1.37 -0.35
C LEU A 69 -11.10 -2.56 0.29
N LEU A 70 -10.92 -2.73 1.61
CA LEU A 70 -11.69 -3.70 2.36
C LEU A 70 -13.16 -3.30 2.38
N ASP A 71 -14.04 -4.26 2.14
CA ASP A 71 -15.47 -4.11 2.34
C ASP A 71 -15.85 -4.66 3.72
N ALA A 72 -16.47 -3.83 4.57
CA ALA A 72 -16.89 -4.24 5.90
C ALA A 72 -18.11 -5.18 5.86
N GLU A 73 -18.96 -5.07 4.84
CA GLU A 73 -20.18 -5.88 4.72
C GLU A 73 -19.88 -7.36 4.45
N VAL A 74 -18.74 -7.65 3.80
CA VAL A 74 -18.28 -9.02 3.55
C VAL A 74 -17.49 -9.62 4.72
N ILE A 75 -17.27 -8.85 5.79
CA ILE A 75 -16.59 -9.28 7.03
C ILE A 75 -15.27 -10.02 6.73
N PRO A 76 -14.23 -9.30 6.28
CA PRO A 76 -13.02 -9.93 5.77
C PRO A 76 -12.28 -10.68 6.88
N SER A 77 -11.70 -11.83 6.53
CA SER A 77 -10.87 -12.60 7.46
C SER A 77 -9.45 -12.03 7.54
N ASN A 78 -8.71 -12.37 8.59
CA ASN A 78 -7.29 -12.01 8.71
C ASN A 78 -6.47 -12.47 7.49
N SER A 79 -6.77 -13.64 6.92
CA SER A 79 -6.09 -14.15 5.73
C SER A 79 -6.39 -13.31 4.49
N ASP A 80 -7.65 -12.92 4.29
CA ASP A 80 -8.05 -12.09 3.13
C ASP A 80 -7.33 -10.75 3.17
N VAL A 81 -7.32 -10.11 4.34
CA VAL A 81 -6.63 -8.84 4.54
C VAL A 81 -5.12 -8.98 4.34
N ALA A 82 -4.49 -10.04 4.85
CA ALA A 82 -3.06 -10.26 4.66
C ALA A 82 -2.68 -10.40 3.17
N ILE A 83 -3.50 -11.10 2.38
CA ILE A 83 -3.29 -11.23 0.92
C ILE A 83 -3.38 -9.86 0.24
N MET A 84 -4.41 -9.08 0.58
CA MET A 84 -4.63 -7.77 -0.01
C MET A 84 -3.46 -6.82 0.33
N LEU A 85 -3.04 -6.76 1.59
CA LEU A 85 -1.90 -5.92 2.01
C LEU A 85 -0.59 -6.32 1.32
N SER A 86 -0.39 -7.61 1.03
CA SER A 86 0.77 -8.06 0.25
C SER A 86 0.76 -7.56 -1.19
N GLN A 87 -0.41 -7.42 -1.82
CA GLN A 87 -0.53 -6.83 -3.16
C GLN A 87 -0.17 -5.34 -3.14
N TYR A 88 -0.67 -4.60 -2.15
CA TYR A 88 -0.32 -3.19 -1.94
C TYR A 88 1.17 -3.00 -1.69
N ALA A 89 1.77 -3.80 -0.80
CA ALA A 89 3.20 -3.71 -0.49
C ALA A 89 4.07 -4.01 -1.72
N ALA A 90 3.69 -5.02 -2.52
CA ALA A 90 4.39 -5.33 -3.77
C ALA A 90 4.30 -4.18 -4.80
N ALA A 91 3.12 -3.54 -4.91
CA ALA A 91 2.92 -2.40 -5.80
C ALA A 91 3.75 -1.18 -5.37
N MET A 92 3.78 -0.85 -4.07
CA MET A 92 4.59 0.24 -3.52
C MET A 92 6.09 0.01 -3.69
N LYS A 93 6.57 -1.23 -3.51
CA LYS A 93 7.96 -1.62 -3.80
C LYS A 93 8.30 -1.42 -5.27
N THR A 94 7.38 -1.81 -6.15
CA THR A 94 7.54 -1.63 -7.59
C THR A 94 7.59 -0.15 -7.97
N PHE A 95 6.72 0.68 -7.38
CA PHE A 95 6.73 2.12 -7.55
C PHE A 95 8.10 2.71 -7.18
N LYS A 96 8.62 2.44 -5.98
CA LYS A 96 9.94 2.92 -5.57
C LYS A 96 11.05 2.44 -6.51
N ASN A 97 11.02 1.17 -6.95
CA ASN A 97 12.02 0.65 -7.88
C ASN A 97 12.04 1.36 -9.25
N GLN A 98 10.90 1.93 -9.65
CA GLN A 98 10.77 2.71 -10.88
C GLN A 98 11.20 4.16 -10.68
N HIS A 99 10.82 4.77 -9.56
CA HIS A 99 10.92 6.22 -9.32
C HIS A 99 12.06 6.64 -8.37
N TYR A 100 12.91 5.72 -7.92
CA TYR A 100 14.00 6.00 -6.97
C TYR A 100 15.34 5.41 -7.45
N ARG A 101 16.39 6.24 -7.45
CA ARG A 101 17.75 5.89 -7.89
C ARG A 101 18.79 6.65 -7.09
N ARG A 102 19.94 6.03 -6.83
CA ARG A 102 21.11 6.68 -6.19
C ARG A 102 20.73 7.49 -4.94
N TYR A 103 19.85 6.94 -4.11
CA TYR A 103 19.36 7.54 -2.86
C TYR A 103 18.43 8.75 -3.02
N ASN A 104 17.94 9.04 -4.22
CA ASN A 104 17.01 10.15 -4.48
C ASN A 104 15.77 9.69 -5.26
N TRP A 105 14.67 10.40 -5.04
CA TRP A 105 13.48 10.32 -5.89
C TRP A 105 13.77 11.00 -7.23
N LEU A 106 13.27 10.41 -8.30
CA LEU A 106 13.32 11.01 -9.64
C LEU A 106 12.14 11.98 -9.73
N ILE A 107 12.39 13.27 -9.52
CA ILE A 107 11.34 14.29 -9.49
C ILE A 107 11.20 14.99 -10.84
N GLU A 108 9.96 15.19 -11.28
CA GLU A 108 9.69 15.96 -12.50
C GLU A 108 10.19 17.41 -12.37
N GLY A 109 11.01 17.85 -13.33
CA GLY A 109 11.49 19.24 -13.39
C GLY A 109 12.73 19.54 -12.56
N GLU A 110 13.27 18.56 -11.80
CA GLU A 110 14.63 18.63 -11.28
C GLU A 110 15.59 18.15 -12.38
N GLU A 111 16.34 19.08 -13.00
CA GLU A 111 17.46 18.73 -13.89
C GLU A 111 18.60 18.12 -13.05
N GLU A 112 19.16 16.98 -13.51
CA GLU A 112 20.37 16.37 -12.93
C GLU A 112 21.60 17.29 -12.98
#